data_AF-A0A7Y4U9K1-F1
#
_entry.id   AF-A0A7Y4U9K1-F1
#
_cell.length_a   1.000
_cell.length_b   1.000
_cell.length_c   1.000
_cell.angle_alpha   90.00
_cell.angle_beta   90.00
_cell.angle_gamma   90.00
#
_symmetry.space_group_name_H-M   'P 1'
#
loop_
_entity.id
_entity.type
_entity.pdbx_description
1 polymer ?
#
loop_
_entity_poly.entity_id
_entity_poly.type
_entity_poly.pdbx_seq_one_letter_code
_entity_poly.pdbx_strand_id
1 'polypeptide(L)'
;MKPLFSDTSAEAERVLIECYRRMSHERKGRCIAEMNEALRALQLADIKARHPHADAYEIKMRLASRWIEPELMFAAFGWDIEKEGY
;
A
#
# COMPACT_ATOMS: atom_id res chain seq x y z
N MET A 1 -7.19 13.83 24.21
CA MET A 1 -6.61 12.82 23.31
C MET A 1 -5.68 13.58 22.38
N LYS A 2 -4.39 13.20 22.30
CA LYS A 2 -3.47 13.75 21.31
C LYS A 2 -3.79 13.05 19.97
N PRO A 3 -4.01 13.79 18.87
CA PRO A 3 -4.32 13.16 17.59
C PRO A 3 -3.12 12.33 17.09
N LEU A 4 -3.41 11.25 16.39
CA LEU A 4 -2.46 10.35 15.73
C LEU A 4 -1.73 11.07 14.58
N PHE A 5 -2.43 11.93 13.85
CA PHE A 5 -1.88 12.67 12.71
C PHE A 5 -1.84 14.17 13.00
N SER A 6 -0.75 14.83 12.61
CA SER A 6 -0.52 16.26 12.90
C SER A 6 -1.42 17.20 12.12
N ASP A 7 -1.99 16.74 11.00
CA ASP A 7 -2.91 17.48 10.14
C ASP A 7 -4.40 17.22 10.48
N THR A 8 -4.67 16.38 11.48
CA THR A 8 -6.02 15.99 11.87
C THR A 8 -6.37 16.56 13.25
N SER A 9 -7.46 17.32 13.34
CA SER A 9 -7.91 17.85 14.64
C SER A 9 -8.41 16.72 15.55
N ALA A 10 -8.27 16.89 16.87
CA ALA A 10 -8.75 15.89 17.83
C ALA A 10 -10.28 15.66 17.77
N GLU A 11 -11.04 16.60 17.23
CA GLU A 11 -12.46 16.43 16.97
C GLU A 11 -12.71 15.54 15.76
N ALA A 12 -12.05 15.80 14.63
CA ALA A 12 -12.17 14.99 13.43
C ALA A 12 -11.75 13.52 13.67
N GLU A 13 -10.66 13.30 14.42
CA GLU A 13 -10.22 11.94 14.77
C GLU A 13 -11.25 11.21 15.64
N ARG A 14 -11.91 11.90 16.58
CA ARG A 14 -12.99 11.30 17.38
C ARG A 14 -14.16 10.87 16.51
N VAL A 15 -14.56 11.69 15.54
CA VAL A 15 -15.63 11.35 14.58
C VAL A 15 -15.23 10.13 13.76
N LEU A 16 -14.00 10.10 13.23
CA LEU A 16 -13.48 8.97 12.47
C LEU A 16 -13.53 7.65 13.26
N ILE A 17 -13.03 7.66 14.50
CA ILE A 17 -13.04 6.49 15.38
C ILE A 17 -14.47 6.01 15.65
N GLU A 18 -15.40 6.93 15.91
CA GLU A 18 -16.79 6.58 16.16
C GLU A 18 -17.47 5.97 14.93
N CYS A 19 -17.20 6.51 13.74
CA CYS A 19 -17.65 5.91 12.48
C CYS A 19 -17.14 4.47 12.32
N TYR A 20 -15.86 4.21 12.60
CA TYR A 20 -15.31 2.85 12.53
C TYR A 20 -15.84 1.90 13.60
N ARG A 21 -16.20 2.40 14.79
CA ARG A 21 -16.82 1.59 15.86
C ARG A 21 -18.23 1.15 15.50
N ARG A 22 -19.00 2.02 14.85
CA ARG A 22 -20.38 1.72 14.41
C ARG A 22 -20.44 0.87 13.14
N MET A 23 -19.37 0.85 12.36
CA MET A 23 -19.31 0.12 11.10
C MET A 23 -19.35 -1.40 11.34
N SER A 24 -20.14 -2.13 10.53
CA SER A 24 -20.13 -3.60 10.55
C SER A 24 -18.76 -4.15 10.13
N HIS A 25 -18.43 -5.35 10.59
CA HIS A 25 -17.19 -6.04 10.22
C HIS A 25 -17.05 -6.19 8.70
N GLU A 26 -18.14 -6.54 8.02
CA GLU A 26 -18.19 -6.68 6.55
C GLU A 26 -17.87 -5.35 5.85
N ARG A 27 -18.50 -4.25 6.28
CA ARG A 27 -18.28 -2.93 5.67
C ARG A 27 -16.83 -2.47 5.91
N LYS A 28 -16.29 -2.73 7.10
CA LYS A 28 -14.89 -2.41 7.43
C LYS A 28 -13.93 -3.21 6.55
N GLY A 29 -14.17 -4.51 6.38
CA GLY A 29 -13.39 -5.35 5.46
C GLY A 29 -13.43 -4.84 4.02
N ARG A 30 -14.61 -4.41 3.55
CA ARG A 30 -14.76 -3.84 2.21
C ARG A 30 -13.96 -2.54 2.03
N CYS A 31 -14.01 -1.63 3.00
CA CYS A 31 -13.21 -0.41 2.96
C CYS A 31 -11.70 -0.71 2.89
N ILE A 32 -11.22 -1.71 3.63
CA ILE A 32 -9.81 -2.14 3.58
C ILE A 32 -9.47 -2.70 2.20
N ALA A 33 -10.34 -3.51 1.60
CA ALA A 33 -10.11 -4.06 0.26
C ALA A 33 -10.07 -2.96 -0.81
N GLU A 34 -11.04 -2.04 -0.79
CA GLU A 34 -11.10 -0.89 -1.70
C GLU A 34 -9.84 0.00 -1.59
N MET A 35 -9.36 0.24 -0.35
CA MET A 35 -8.14 1.00 -0.11
C MET A 35 -6.89 0.29 -0.68
N ASN A 36 -6.79 -1.03 -0.52
CA ASN A 36 -5.66 -1.79 -1.07
C ASN A 36 -5.62 -1.75 -2.60
N GLU A 37 -6.77 -1.85 -3.27
CA GLU A 37 -6.84 -1.75 -4.73
C GLU A 37 -6.48 -0.34 -5.21
N ALA A 38 -6.94 0.71 -4.52
CA ALA A 38 -6.55 2.09 -4.83
C ALA A 38 -5.03 2.32 -4.67
N LEU A 39 -4.44 1.82 -3.58
CA LEU A 39 -2.98 1.90 -3.36
C LEU A 39 -2.22 1.16 -4.46
N ARG A 40 -2.65 -0.04 -4.85
CA ARG A 40 -2.00 -0.81 -5.93
C ARG A 40 -2.07 -0.07 -7.26
N ALA A 41 -3.20 0.56 -7.58
CA ALA A 41 -3.36 1.34 -8.81
C ALA A 41 -2.39 2.54 -8.85
N LEU A 42 -2.25 3.27 -7.73
CA LEU A 42 -1.30 4.38 -7.62
C LEU A 42 0.15 3.93 -7.74
N GLN A 43 0.52 2.83 -7.09
CA GLN A 43 1.86 2.27 -7.19
C GLN A 43 2.18 1.80 -8.61
N LEU A 44 1.24 1.13 -9.29
CA LEU A 44 1.43 0.71 -10.68
C LEU A 44 1.62 1.91 -11.62
N ALA A 45 0.88 3.01 -11.41
CA ALA A 45 1.06 4.23 -12.18
C ALA A 45 2.46 4.82 -11.97
N ASP A 46 2.92 4.88 -10.72
CA ASP A 46 4.25 5.34 -10.34
C ASP A 46 5.38 4.48 -10.96
N ILE A 47 5.28 3.15 -10.88
CA ILE A 47 6.25 2.22 -11.50
C ILE A 47 6.34 2.47 -13.00
N LYS A 48 5.20 2.53 -13.69
CA LYS A 48 5.17 2.73 -15.15
C LYS A 48 5.73 4.10 -15.55
N ALA A 49 5.54 5.12 -14.72
CA ALA A 49 6.10 6.44 -14.98
C ALA A 49 7.63 6.46 -14.82
N ARG A 50 8.19 5.75 -13.82
CA ARG A 50 9.64 5.68 -13.57
C ARG A 50 10.37 4.69 -14.48
N HIS A 51 9.69 3.62 -14.89
CA HIS A 51 10.24 2.52 -15.70
C HIS A 51 9.41 2.31 -16.97
N PRO A 52 9.40 3.28 -17.91
CA PRO A 52 8.52 3.23 -19.09
C PRO A 52 8.81 2.08 -20.06
N HIS A 53 9.97 1.45 -19.93
CA HIS A 53 10.41 0.32 -20.76
C HIS A 53 10.44 -1.02 -20.02
N ALA A 54 10.03 -1.04 -18.74
CA ALA A 54 9.95 -2.28 -17.97
C ALA A 54 8.96 -3.24 -18.61
N ASP A 55 9.34 -4.52 -18.66
CA ASP A 55 8.43 -5.57 -19.08
C ASP A 55 7.43 -5.92 -17.96
N ALA A 56 6.49 -6.82 -18.28
CA ALA A 56 5.45 -7.21 -17.33
C ALA A 56 6.01 -7.92 -16.08
N TYR A 57 7.15 -8.61 -16.19
CA TYR A 57 7.77 -9.31 -15.06
C TYR A 57 8.42 -8.29 -14.12
N GLU A 58 9.21 -7.38 -14.66
CA GLU A 58 9.84 -6.29 -13.91
C GLU A 58 8.80 -5.45 -13.18
N ILE A 59 7.71 -5.04 -13.87
CA ILE A 59 6.62 -4.29 -13.24
C ILE A 59 6.03 -5.07 -12.05
N LYS A 60 5.85 -6.38 -12.19
CA LYS A 60 5.30 -7.23 -11.13
C LYS A 60 6.27 -7.35 -9.95
N MET A 61 7.56 -7.49 -10.19
CA MET A 61 8.57 -7.59 -9.14
C MET A 61 8.75 -6.28 -8.38
N ARG A 62 8.79 -5.15 -9.09
CA ARG A 62 8.77 -3.80 -8.50
C ARG A 62 7.53 -3.54 -7.64
N LEU A 63 6.36 -4.03 -8.06
CA LEU A 63 5.17 -3.93 -7.22
C LEU A 63 5.27 -4.84 -5.98
N ALA A 64 5.75 -6.07 -6.14
CA ALA A 64 5.86 -7.04 -5.06
C ALA A 64 6.90 -6.63 -4.00
N SER A 65 8.03 -6.04 -4.42
CA SER A 65 9.10 -5.57 -3.53
C SER A 65 8.67 -4.46 -2.57
N ARG A 66 7.53 -3.79 -2.80
CA ARG A 66 6.97 -2.80 -1.85
C ARG A 66 6.40 -3.42 -0.57
N TRP A 67 6.16 -4.74 -0.55
CA TRP A 67 5.46 -5.41 0.55
C TRP A 67 6.10 -6.72 1.01
N ILE A 68 6.93 -7.32 0.17
CA ILE A 68 7.65 -8.56 0.48
C ILE A 68 9.07 -8.20 0.92
N GLU A 69 9.48 -8.73 2.06
CA GLU A 69 10.82 -8.48 2.63
C GLU A 69 11.94 -8.91 1.65
N PRO A 70 13.09 -8.19 1.65
CA PRO A 70 14.16 -8.41 0.68
C PRO A 70 14.64 -9.85 0.56
N GLU A 71 14.83 -10.53 1.69
CA GLU A 71 15.33 -11.91 1.71
C GLU A 71 14.35 -12.87 1.02
N LEU A 72 13.05 -12.65 1.19
CA LEU A 72 12.01 -13.47 0.59
C LEU A 72 11.86 -13.17 -0.91
N MET A 73 11.97 -11.90 -1.33
CA MET A 73 11.99 -11.54 -2.74
C MET A 73 13.14 -12.21 -3.49
N PHE A 74 14.34 -12.17 -2.90
CA PHE A 74 15.50 -12.81 -3.50
C PHE A 74 15.36 -14.33 -3.55
N ALA A 75 14.95 -14.96 -2.44
CA ALA A 75 14.81 -16.42 -2.38
C ALA A 75 13.72 -16.97 -3.32
N ALA A 76 12.60 -16.27 -3.47
CA ALA A 76 11.46 -16.75 -4.26
C ALA A 76 11.56 -16.38 -5.76
N PHE A 77 12.14 -15.22 -6.08
CA PHE A 77 12.08 -14.64 -7.43
C PHE A 77 13.44 -14.23 -7.99
N GLY A 78 14.52 -14.35 -7.22
CA GLY A 78 15.85 -13.84 -7.60
C GLY A 78 15.93 -12.32 -7.70
N TRP A 79 14.93 -11.60 -7.16
CA TRP A 79 14.85 -10.15 -7.23
C TRP A 79 15.56 -9.51 -6.04
N ASP A 80 16.64 -8.77 -6.31
CA ASP A 80 17.41 -8.05 -5.29
C ASP A 80 16.89 -6.62 -5.15
N ILE A 81 16.11 -6.35 -4.09
CA ILE A 81 15.49 -5.03 -3.85
C ILE A 81 16.54 -3.92 -3.73
N GLU A 82 17.71 -4.21 -3.16
CA GLU A 82 18.77 -3.20 -2.95
C GLU A 82 19.46 -2.81 -4.26
N LYS A 83 19.50 -3.71 -5.25
CA LYS A 83 20.06 -3.44 -6.57
C LYS A 83 19.02 -2.89 -7.55
N GLU A 84 17.89 -3.56 -7.65
CA GLU A 84 16.87 -3.29 -8.66
C GLU A 84 15.89 -2.20 -8.24
N GLY A 85 15.68 -2.04 -6.93
CA GLY A 85 14.75 -1.09 -6.34
C GLY A 85 13.29 -1.56 -6.33
N TYR A 86 12.42 -0.62 -5.96
CA TYR A 86 10.96 -0.74 -5.96
C TYR A 86 10.34 -0.26 -7.28
#